data_AF-A0A2W4W9F4-F1
#
_entry.id   AF-A0A2W4W9F4-F1
#
_cell.length_a   1.000
_cell.length_b   1.000
_cell.length_c   1.000
_cell.angle_alpha   90.00
_cell.angle_beta   90.00
_cell.angle_gamma   90.00
#
_symmetry.space_group_name_H-M   'P 1'
#
loop_
_entity.id
_entity.type
_entity.pdbx_description
1 polymer ?
#
loop_
_entity_poly.entity_id
_entity_poly.type
_entity_poly.pdbx_seq_one_letter_code
_entity_poly.pdbx_strand_id
1 'polypeptide(L)' 'MSDVFLGDLPLWSDPGARAVLEQLCVKHGVPMDVLEDLVGIQRERSGEERARNVYPRIEETLSRMD' A
#
# COMPACT_ATOMS: atom_id res chain seq x y z
N MET A 1 0.74 8.19 13.21
CA MET A 1 0.63 7.38 11.98
C MET A 1 0.85 8.37 10.86
N SER A 2 1.90 8.19 10.06
CA SER A 2 2.14 9.06 8.90
C SER A 2 1.02 8.79 7.91
N ASP A 3 0.13 9.76 7.67
CA ASP A 3 -0.81 9.69 6.55
C ASP A 3 0.00 9.58 5.27
N VAL A 4 0.04 8.39 4.69
CA VAL A 4 0.75 8.14 3.45
C VAL A 4 -0.04 8.82 2.34
N PHE A 5 0.42 9.99 1.91
CA PHE A 5 -0.16 10.65 0.75
C PHE A 5 0.21 9.85 -0.51
N LEU A 6 -0.77 9.12 -1.05
CA LEU A 6 -0.63 8.39 -2.32
C LEU A 6 -1.26 9.14 -3.50
N GLY A 7 -1.91 10.28 -3.25
CA GLY A 7 -2.65 11.05 -4.26
C GLY A 7 -1.81 11.67 -5.38
N ASP A 8 -0.50 11.61 -5.30
CA ASP A 8 0.45 11.97 -6.36
C ASP A 8 0.89 10.78 -7.21
N LEU A 9 0.55 9.54 -6.83
CA LEU A 9 0.77 8.37 -7.65
C LEU A 9 -0.35 8.26 -8.71
N PRO A 10 -0.03 7.97 -9.99
CA PRO A 10 -1.00 7.88 -11.07
C PRO A 10 -2.17 6.92 -10.82
N LEU A 11 -1.92 5.85 -10.04
CA LEU A 11 -2.93 4.85 -9.69
C LEU A 11 -4.00 5.37 -8.72
N TRP A 12 -3.65 6.34 -7.87
CA TRP A 12 -4.57 6.93 -6.87
C TRP A 12 -5.11 8.30 -7.30
N SER A 13 -4.39 9.02 -8.18
CA SER A 13 -4.79 10.34 -8.67
C SER A 13 -5.83 10.29 -9.79
N ASP A 14 -5.85 9.21 -10.59
CA ASP A 14 -6.86 8.97 -11.60
C ASP A 14 -8.06 8.20 -11.01
N PRO A 15 -9.28 8.79 -11.02
CA PRO A 15 -10.46 8.13 -10.47
C PRO A 15 -10.83 6.82 -11.17
N GLY A 16 -10.54 6.70 -12.47
CA GLY A 16 -10.77 5.48 -13.24
C GLY A 16 -9.77 4.38 -12.88
N ALA A 17 -8.49 4.73 -12.72
CA ALA A 17 -7.47 3.80 -12.25
C ALA A 17 -7.78 3.31 -10.82
N ARG A 18 -8.20 4.22 -9.94
CA ARG A 18 -8.62 3.88 -8.57
C ARG A 18 -9.81 2.91 -8.57
N ALA A 19 -10.82 3.14 -9.42
CA ALA A 19 -11.98 2.25 -9.51
C ALA A 19 -11.60 0.83 -10.02
N VAL A 20 -10.62 0.72 -10.92
CA VAL A 20 -10.08 -0.58 -11.38
C VAL A 20 -9.29 -1.26 -10.26
N LEU A 21 -8.52 -0.49 -9.49
CA LEU A 21 -7.76 -0.97 -8.34
C LEU A 21 -8.67 -1.51 -7.25
N GLU A 22 -9.73 -0.77 -6.91
CA GLU A 22 -10.75 -1.20 -5.94
C GLU A 22 -11.43 -2.50 -6.39
N GLN A 23 -11.78 -2.63 -7.67
CA GLN A 23 -12.33 -3.87 -8.22
C GLN A 23 -11.34 -5.05 -8.12
N LEU A 24 -10.06 -4.80 -8.37
CA LEU A 24 -9.02 -5.82 -8.27
C LEU A 24 -8.79 -6.25 -6.81
N CYS A 25 -8.75 -5.29 -5.89
CA CYS A 25 -8.69 -5.51 -4.46
C CYS A 25 -9.84 -6.39 -3.98
N VAL A 26 -11.08 -6.05 -4.35
CA VAL A 26 -12.27 -6.88 -4.05
C VAL A 26 -12.15 -8.28 -4.65
N LYS A 27 -11.72 -8.39 -5.90
CA LYS A 27 -11.56 -9.68 -6.59
C LYS A 27 -10.57 -10.61 -5.89
N HIS A 28 -9.52 -10.05 -5.29
CA HIS A 28 -8.46 -10.81 -4.61
C HIS A 28 -8.61 -10.86 -3.09
N GLY A 29 -9.67 -10.26 -2.53
CA GLY A 29 -9.89 -10.20 -1.08
C GLY A 29 -8.85 -9.34 -0.35
N VAL A 30 -8.25 -8.37 -1.04
CA VAL A 30 -7.25 -7.46 -0.47
C VAL A 30 -7.95 -6.18 -0.03
N PRO A 31 -7.91 -5.83 1.27
CA PRO A 31 -8.43 -4.55 1.74
C PRO A 31 -7.64 -3.36 1.17
N MET A 32 -8.34 -2.30 0.77
CA MET A 32 -7.71 -1.15 0.11
C MET A 32 -6.76 -0.39 1.05
N ASP A 33 -7.12 -0.28 2.32
CA ASP A 33 -6.31 0.28 3.41
C ASP A 33 -4.99 -0.49 3.59
N VAL A 34 -5.02 -1.82 3.52
CA VAL A 34 -3.81 -2.67 3.59
C VAL A 34 -2.89 -2.40 2.39
N LEU A 35 -3.46 -2.23 1.19
CA LEU A 35 -2.67 -1.89 0.00
C LEU A 35 -2.03 -0.49 0.11
N GLU A 36 -2.77 0.49 0.62
CA GLU A 36 -2.26 1.85 0.85
C GLU A 36 -1.11 1.86 1.87
N ASP A 37 -1.25 1.12 2.98
CA ASP A 37 -0.20 0.93 3.98
C ASP A 37 1.07 0.31 3.38
N LEU A 38 0.93 -0.74 2.56
CA LEU A 38 2.07 -1.39 1.88
C LEU A 38 2.80 -0.44 0.94
N VAL A 39 2.05 0.33 0.15
CA VAL A 39 2.63 1.29 -0.80
C VAL A 39 3.32 2.42 -0.05
N GLY A 40 2.78 2.84 1.09
CA GLY A 40 3.44 3.80 1.98
C GLY A 40 4.75 3.30 2.55
N ILE A 41 4.79 2.05 3.02
CA ILE A 41 6.01 1.41 3.51
C ILE A 41 7.07 1.34 2.39
N GLN A 42 6.66 1.04 1.14
CA GLN A 42 7.57 1.05 -0.02
C GLN A 42 8.06 2.45 -0.38
N ARG A 43 7.20 3.46 -0.29
CA ARG A 43 7.52 4.84 -0.63
C ARG A 43 8.44 5.51 0.38
N GLU A 44 8.20 5.33 1.67
CA GLU A 44 9.08 5.80 2.75
C GLU A 44 10.53 5.28 2.56
N ARG A 45 10.71 4.17 1.84
CA ARG A 45 11.98 3.44 1.76
C ARG A 45 12.58 3.29 0.36
N SER A 46 11.95 3.84 -0.68
CA SER A 46 12.56 3.94 -2.03
C SER A 46 13.81 4.83 -2.03
N GLY A 47 14.05 5.61 -0.96
CA GLY A 47 15.32 6.32 -0.70
C GLY A 47 16.33 5.56 0.16
N GLU A 48 15.95 4.44 0.80
CA GLU A 48 16.74 3.72 1.81
C GLU A 48 16.85 2.21 1.48
N GLU A 49 17.45 1.85 0.36
CA GLU A 49 17.63 0.45 -0.09
C GLU A 49 18.42 -0.51 0.86
N ARG A 50 18.74 -0.17 2.12
CA ARG A 50 19.63 -1.01 2.97
C ARG A 50 19.23 -1.30 4.42
N ALA A 51 18.06 -0.88 4.90
CA ALA A 51 17.73 -1.11 6.32
C ALA A 51 17.02 -2.46 6.55
N ARG A 52 17.78 -3.42 7.09
CA ARG A 52 17.33 -4.71 7.64
C ARG A 52 16.24 -4.51 8.70
N ASN A 53 14.98 -4.34 8.32
CA ASN A 53 13.78 -4.38 9.21
C ASN A 53 12.48 -4.20 8.42
N VAL A 54 12.43 -4.63 7.15
CA VAL A 54 11.23 -4.51 6.31
C VAL A 54 10.19 -5.60 6.62
N TYR A 55 10.67 -6.82 6.91
CA TYR A 55 9.82 -7.99 7.14
C TYR A 55 8.79 -7.83 8.28
N PRO A 56 9.12 -7.27 9.47
CA PRO A 56 8.16 -7.19 10.56
C PRO A 56 6.96 -6.30 10.27
N ARG A 57 7.16 -5.20 9.51
CA ARG A 57 6.10 -4.22 9.22
C ARG A 57 5.20 -4.68 8.07
N ILE A 58 5.77 -5.40 7.10
CA ILE A 58 5.00 -6.10 6.07
C ILE A 58 4.18 -7.23 6.71
N GLU A 59 4.77 -8.03 7.59
CA GLU A 59 4.05 -9.10 8.31
C GLU A 59 2.90 -8.55 9.16
N GLU A 60 3.11 -7.44 9.89
CA GLU A 60 2.03 -6.77 10.63
C GLU A 60 0.89 -6.33 9.70
N THR A 61 1.23 -5.75 8.54
CA THR A 61 0.23 -5.28 7.56
C THR A 61 -0.53 -6.46 6.95
N LEU A 62 0.17 -7.55 6.61
CA LEU A 62 -0.43 -8.77 6.06
C LEU A 62 -1.25 -9.53 7.11
N SER A 63 -0.88 -9.47 8.40
CA SER A 63 -1.65 -10.09 9.48
C SER A 63 -3.05 -9.48 9.69
N ARG A 64 -3.32 -8.31 9.10
CA ARG A 64 -4.66 -7.70 9.08
C ARG A 64 -5.59 -8.28 8.02
N MET A 65 -5.09 -9.19 7.17
CA MET A 65 -5.89 -9.88 6.14
C MET A 65 -6.50 -11.21 6.64
N ASP A 66 -6.05 -11.72 7.79
CA ASP A 66 -6.61 -12.88 8.52
C ASP A 66 -7.74 -12.42 9.46
#